data_AF-A0A925TMA0-F1
#
_entry.id   AF-A0A925TMA0-F1
#
_cell.length_a   1.000
_cell.length_b   1.000
_cell.length_c   1.000
_cell.angle_alpha   90.00
_cell.angle_beta   90.00
_cell.angle_gamma   90.00
#
_symmetry.space_group_name_H-M   'P 1'
#
loop_
_entity.id
_entity.type
_entity.pdbx_description
1 polymer ?
#
loop_
_entity_poly.entity_id
_entity_poly.type
_entity_poly.pdbx_seq_one_letter_code
_entity_poly.pdbx_strand_id
1 'polypeptide(L)' 'GSFTLAARELSLTQSAISHAIKSLEQDLDCRLFDRLGRRVTLTAPGQHLLDHAHKIIAEMQSARDDLAAMGK' A
#
# COMPACT_ATOMS: atom_id res chain seq x y z
N GLY A 1 -3.62 -12.31 -1.97
CA GLY A 1 -2.26 -11.74 -1.84
C GLY A 1 -1.46 -12.42 -0.76
N SER A 2 -0.17 -12.09 -0.65
CA SER A 2 0.74 -12.55 0.41
C SER A 2 1.74 -11.45 0.76
N PHE A 3 1.88 -11.11 2.05
CA PHE A 3 2.87 -10.13 2.50
C PHE A 3 4.31 -10.60 2.29
N THR A 4 4.57 -11.90 2.30
CA THR A 4 5.91 -12.43 1.98
C THR A 4 6.28 -12.18 0.53
N LEU A 5 5.32 -12.32 -0.40
CA LEU A 5 5.57 -12.03 -1.81
C LEU A 5 5.76 -10.53 -2.03
N ALA A 6 4.87 -9.69 -1.49
CA ALA A 6 5.00 -8.24 -1.58
C ALA A 6 6.32 -7.73 -0.99
N ALA A 7 6.76 -8.29 0.14
CA ALA A 7 8.05 -7.94 0.73
C ALA A 7 9.22 -8.26 -0.21
N ARG A 8 9.20 -9.41 -0.90
CA ARG A 8 10.22 -9.75 -1.90
C ARG A 8 10.22 -8.79 -3.09
N GLU A 9 9.05 -8.48 -3.63
CA GLU A 9 8.91 -7.55 -4.76
C GLU A 9 9.42 -6.15 -4.41
N LEU A 10 9.19 -5.70 -3.18
CA LEU A 10 9.62 -4.39 -2.69
C LEU A 10 11.02 -4.41 -2.07
N SER A 11 11.74 -5.53 -2.11
CA SER A 11 13.06 -5.69 -1.46
C SER A 11 13.06 -5.31 0.03
N LEU A 12 11.98 -5.66 0.73
CA LEU A 12 11.76 -5.43 2.15
C LEU A 12 11.63 -6.76 2.91
N THR A 13 11.68 -6.69 4.24
CA THR A 13 11.34 -7.84 5.08
C THR A 13 9.82 -7.96 5.24
N GLN A 14 9.33 -9.19 5.45
CA GLN A 14 7.89 -9.40 5.72
C GLN A 14 7.43 -8.71 7.01
N SER A 15 8.32 -8.56 8.00
CA SER A 15 8.05 -7.81 9.23
C SER A 15 7.90 -6.31 8.97
N ALA A 16 8.73 -5.72 8.10
CA ALA A 16 8.61 -4.30 7.71
C ALA A 16 7.26 -4.01 7.03
N ILE A 17 6.86 -4.85 6.07
CA ILE A 17 5.53 -4.74 5.43
C ILE A 17 4.41 -4.89 6.45
N SER A 18 4.49 -5.88 7.34
CA SER A 18 3.45 -6.10 8.35
C SER A 18 3.34 -4.94 9.33
N HIS A 19 4.46 -4.32 9.70
CA HIS A 19 4.49 -3.15 10.56
C HIS A 19 3.87 -1.93 9.87
N ALA A 20 4.22 -1.68 8.61
CA ALA A 20 3.66 -0.59 7.82
C ALA A 20 2.13 -0.71 7.67
N ILE A 21 1.64 -1.91 7.33
CA ILE A 21 0.19 -2.16 7.26
C ILE A 21 -0.48 -1.96 8.61
N LYS A 22 0.12 -2.45 9.70
CA LYS A 22 -0.44 -2.29 11.04
C LYS A 22 -0.52 -0.82 11.45
N SER A 23 0.53 -0.03 11.17
CA SER A 23 0.53 1.42 11.43
C SER A 23 -0.60 2.09 10.66
N LEU A 24 -0.75 1.76 9.38
CA LEU A 24 -1.80 2.32 8.54
C LEU A 24 -3.21 1.96 9.04
N GLU A 25 -3.43 0.70 9.44
CA GLU A 25 -4.70 0.25 10.04
C GLU A 25 -5.00 0.97 11.36
N GLN A 26 -3.97 1.31 12.15
CA GLN A 26 -4.11 2.08 13.39
C GLN A 26 -4.44 3.55 13.12
N ASP A 27 -3.73 4.18 12.18
CA ASP A 27 -3.92 5.58 11.83
C ASP A 27 -5.31 5.84 11.23
N LEU A 28 -5.85 4.86 10.49
CA LEU A 28 -7.17 4.92 9.87
C LEU A 28 -8.29 4.34 10.74
N ASP A 29 -7.97 3.84 11.93
CA ASP A 29 -8.90 3.18 12.87
C ASP A 29 -9.79 2.11 12.21
N CYS A 30 -9.22 1.35 11.26
CA CYS A 30 -9.94 0.27 10.60
C CYS A 30 -8.99 -0.83 10.08
N ARG A 31 -9.51 -2.06 10.00
CA ARG A 31 -8.78 -3.17 9.37
C ARG A 31 -8.89 -3.08 7.85
N LEU A 32 -7.76 -3.19 7.18
CA LEU A 32 -7.64 -3.16 5.72
C LEU A 32 -7.47 -4.56 5.13
N PHE A 33 -6.95 -5.51 5.93
CA PHE A 33 -6.71 -6.87 5.47
C PHE A 33 -7.28 -7.94 6.39
N ASP A 34 -7.95 -8.93 5.80
CA ASP A 34 -8.29 -10.19 6.45
C ASP A 34 -7.18 -11.22 6.22
N ARG A 35 -6.79 -11.90 7.29
CA ARG A 35 -5.71 -12.90 7.30
C ARG A 35 -6.30 -14.26 7.64
N LEU A 36 -6.72 -15.00 6.62
CA LEU A 36 -7.30 -16.34 6.77
C LEU A 36 -6.24 -17.39 6.40
N GLY A 37 -5.56 -17.91 7.42
CA GLY A 37 -4.47 -18.87 7.27
C GLY A 37 -3.31 -18.30 6.44
N ARG A 38 -3.04 -18.88 5.28
CA ARG A 38 -1.96 -18.45 4.37
C ARG A 38 -2.38 -17.38 3.36
N ARG A 39 -3.66 -17.01 3.30
CA ARG A 39 -4.18 -16.03 2.33
C ARG A 39 -4.45 -14.69 3.01
N VAL A 40 -4.07 -13.62 2.32
CA VAL A 40 -4.40 -12.25 2.68
C VAL A 40 -5.37 -11.69 1.64
N THR A 41 -6.49 -11.15 2.09
CA THR A 41 -7.54 -10.51 1.28
C THR A 41 -7.84 -9.12 1.83
N LEU A 42 -8.35 -8.22 0.97
CA LEU A 42 -8.80 -6.91 1.42
C LEU A 42 -10.14 -7.02 2.15
N THR A 43 -10.31 -6.21 3.18
CA THR A 43 -11.62 -5.92 3.76
C THR A 43 -12.37 -4.92 2.86
N ALA A 44 -13.63 -4.60 3.18
CA ALA A 44 -14.34 -3.53 2.48
C ALA A 44 -13.61 -2.17 2.60
N PRO A 45 -13.19 -1.69 3.80
CA PRO A 45 -12.32 -0.50 3.91
C PRO A 45 -11.02 -0.62 3.12
N GLY A 46 -10.38 -1.80 3.12
CA GLY A 46 -9.18 -2.05 2.33
C GLY A 46 -9.39 -1.87 0.84
N GLN A 47 -10.53 -2.31 0.31
CA GLN A 47 -10.87 -2.14 -1.10
C GLN A 47 -11.11 -0.66 -1.45
N HIS A 48 -11.80 0.08 -0.60
CA HIS A 48 -11.98 1.52 -0.78
C HIS A 48 -10.64 2.28 -0.74
N LEU A 49 -9.79 1.95 0.22
CA LEU A 49 -8.47 2.58 0.33
C LEU A 49 -7.60 2.27 -0.90
N LEU A 50 -7.67 1.06 -1.46
CA LEU A 50 -6.91 0.70 -2.65
C LEU A 50 -7.20 1.65 -3.83
N ASP A 51 -8.48 1.96 -4.06
CA ASP A 51 -8.89 2.89 -5.13
C ASP A 51 -8.33 4.30 -4.90
N HIS A 52 -8.29 4.77 -3.65
CA HIS A 52 -7.67 6.04 -3.29
C HIS A 52 -6.14 6.00 -3.43
N ALA A 53 -5.49 4.92 -3.00
CA ALA A 53 -4.04 4.75 -3.06
C ALA A 53 -3.53 4.79 -4.50
N HIS A 54 -4.21 4.12 -5.43
CA HIS A 54 -3.86 4.18 -6.86
C HIS A 54 -3.90 5.61 -7.40
N LYS A 55 -4.93 6.39 -7.07
CA LYS A 55 -5.05 7.78 -7.50
C LYS A 55 -3.93 8.64 -6.91
N ILE A 56 -3.68 8.53 -5.61
CA ILE A 56 -2.63 9.29 -4.93
C ILE A 56 -1.25 9.01 -5.53
N ILE A 57 -0.94 7.74 -5.80
CA ILE A 57 0.33 7.35 -6.42
C ILE A 57 0.45 7.92 -7.83
N ALA A 58 -0.62 7.85 -8.63
CA ALA A 58 -0.64 8.39 -9.99
C ALA A 58 -0.44 9.92 -10.00
N GLU A 59 -1.15 10.65 -9.14
CA GLU A 59 -1.01 12.11 -9.00
C GLU A 59 0.41 12.49 -8.56
N MET A 60 0.99 11.76 -7.59
CA MET A 60 2.36 12.00 -7.17
C MET A 60 3.37 11.74 -8.28
N GLN A 61 3.11 10.75 -9.14
CA GLN A 61 3.96 10.49 -10.30
C GLN A 61 3.84 11.61 -11.34
N SER A 62 2.63 12.07 -11.65
CA SER A 62 2.41 13.22 -12.55
C SER A 62 3.16 14.45 -12.05
N ALA A 63 3.05 14.77 -10.75
CA ALA A 63 3.75 15.90 -10.16
C ALA A 63 5.28 15.79 -10.29
N ARG A 64 5.85 14.59 -10.16
CA ARG A 64 7.30 14.36 -10.36
C ARG A 64 7.70 14.60 -11.80
N ASP A 65 6.90 14.12 -12.75
CA ASP A 65 7.18 14.24 -14.18
C ASP A 65 7.11 15.71 -14.62
N ASP A 66 6.11 16.46 -14.14
CA ASP A 66 5.96 17.89 -14.39
C ASP A 66 7.17 18.69 -13.86
N LEU A 67 7.58 18.44 -12.60
CA LEU A 67 8.74 19.11 -12.01
C LEU A 67 10.05 18.77 -12.73
N ALA A 68 10.21 17.51 -13.17
CA ALA A 68 11.37 17.10 -13.95
C ALA A 68 11.40 17.75 -15.34
N ALA A 69 10.25 18.08 -15.92
CA ALA A 69 10.13 18.79 -17.18
C ALA A 69 10.42 20.30 -17.05
N MET A 70 10.07 20.92 -15.91
CA MET A 70 10.38 22.34 -15.62
C MET A 70 11.88 22.61 -15.40
N GLY A 71 12.63 21.60 -14.95
CA GLY A 71 14.08 21.70 -14.71
C GLY A 71 14.96 21.48 -15.95
N LYS A 72 14.36 21.30 -17.13
CA LYS A 72 15.04 21.27 -18.45
C LYS A 72 14.88 22.60 -19.15
#